data_AF-A0A497ERS7-F1
#
_entry.id   AF-A0A497ERS7-F1
#
_cell.length_a   1.000
_cell.length_b   1.000
_cell.length_c   1.000
_cell.angle_alpha   90.00
_cell.angle_beta   90.00
_cell.angle_gamma   90.00
#
_symmetry.space_group_name_H-M   'P 1'
#
loop_
_entity.id
_entity.type
_entity.pdbx_description
1 polymer ?
#
loop_
_entity_poly.entity_id
_entity_poly.type
_entity_poly.pdbx_seq_one_letter_code
_entity_poly.pdbx_strand_id
1 'polypeptide(L)'
;GDVVFISEKAISTALGRLVDERCVKAPWAMKLFIKIWVKGVWAYFLSKICHLRKETVEKLRAYPVELGARHKVVALRYSGVLACLKHFSEGGIDASNLPYSYVALPLDNPSIAENIRRALRADITVAIIDGDSTFKLGNMFLSTRKSYVKGVRSLGAFLTYVICRALRAEEYPTLVAVVGRKVELSWLMELARKAAMEMKSQLGRTAWDVAKHFGVSLDQVTWRMLMSAEHKPIAIAKKGLAKSDY
;
A
#
# COMPACT_ATOMS: atom_id res chain seq x y z
N GLY A 1 1.83 10.40 -23.89
CA GLY A 1 1.41 11.65 -23.22
C GLY A 1 1.94 11.60 -21.81
N ASP A 2 1.84 12.70 -21.09
CA ASP A 2 2.31 12.75 -19.71
C ASP A 2 1.41 11.90 -18.81
N VAL A 3 2.01 11.28 -17.80
CA VAL A 3 1.32 10.47 -16.80
C VAL A 3 1.57 11.07 -15.43
N VAL A 4 0.49 11.38 -14.71
CA VAL A 4 0.54 11.84 -13.32
C VAL A 4 0.19 10.67 -12.42
N PHE A 5 1.14 10.29 -11.56
CA PHE A 5 0.96 9.27 -10.52
C PHE A 5 0.66 9.96 -9.20
N ILE A 6 -0.35 9.45 -8.49
CA ILE A 6 -0.79 10.02 -7.22
C ILE A 6 -0.93 8.90 -6.20
N SER A 7 -0.39 9.11 -5.00
CA SER A 7 -0.52 8.17 -3.89
C SER A 7 -1.98 8.08 -3.44
N GLU A 8 -2.52 6.86 -3.39
CA GLU A 8 -3.85 6.61 -2.85
C GLU A 8 -3.95 7.10 -1.41
N LYS A 9 -2.95 6.82 -0.56
CA LYS A 9 -2.93 7.31 0.83
C LYS A 9 -3.09 8.82 0.92
N ALA A 10 -2.43 9.58 0.06
CA ALA A 10 -2.54 11.04 0.07
C ALA A 10 -3.98 11.49 -0.23
N ILE A 11 -4.63 10.83 -1.20
CA ILE A 11 -6.03 11.09 -1.53
C ILE A 11 -6.94 10.67 -0.36
N SER A 12 -6.79 9.47 0.17
CA SER A 12 -7.58 8.98 1.31
C SER A 12 -7.45 9.90 2.53
N THR A 13 -6.24 10.38 2.82
CA THR A 13 -5.98 11.33 3.91
C THR A 13 -6.68 12.67 3.64
N ALA A 14 -6.56 13.22 2.42
CA ALA A 14 -7.22 14.47 2.04
C ALA A 14 -8.75 14.37 2.08
N LEU A 15 -9.32 13.20 1.80
CA LEU A 15 -10.76 12.92 1.88
C LEU A 15 -11.23 12.58 3.31
N GLY A 16 -10.34 12.63 4.31
CA GLY A 16 -10.68 12.29 5.70
C GLY A 16 -11.05 10.82 5.91
N ARG A 17 -10.62 9.92 5.00
CA ARG A 17 -10.85 8.46 5.10
C ARG A 17 -9.87 7.82 6.09
N LEU A 18 -9.89 8.32 7.32
CA LEU A 18 -9.02 7.89 8.41
C LEU A 18 -9.84 7.20 9.49
N VAL A 19 -9.25 6.15 10.08
CA VAL A 19 -9.80 5.48 11.27
C VAL A 19 -8.78 5.60 12.39
N ASP A 20 -9.22 6.04 13.57
CA ASP A 20 -8.40 5.99 14.79
C ASP A 20 -8.52 4.60 15.43
N GLU A 21 -7.46 3.81 15.33
CA GLU A 21 -7.43 2.46 15.89
C GLU A 21 -7.45 2.46 17.42
N ARG A 22 -7.18 3.57 18.10
CA ARG A 22 -7.28 3.66 19.57
C ARG A 22 -8.70 3.43 20.06
N CYS A 23 -9.69 3.82 19.27
CA CYS A 23 -11.11 3.64 19.57
C CYS A 23 -11.59 2.20 19.32
N VAL A 24 -10.74 1.33 18.79
CA VAL A 24 -11.08 -0.06 18.46
C VAL A 24 -10.68 -0.96 19.63
N LYS A 25 -11.64 -1.76 20.11
CA LYS A 25 -11.35 -2.77 21.13
C LYS A 25 -10.50 -3.89 20.53
N ALA A 26 -9.48 -4.33 21.26
CA ALA A 26 -8.70 -5.51 20.93
C ALA A 26 -9.29 -6.74 21.66
N PRO A 27 -10.22 -7.51 21.05
CA PRO A 27 -10.78 -8.68 21.70
C PRO A 27 -9.69 -9.74 21.91
N TRP A 28 -9.84 -10.53 22.97
CA TRP A 28 -8.89 -11.58 23.33
C TRP A 28 -8.62 -12.56 22.17
N ALA A 29 -9.66 -12.90 21.40
CA ALA A 29 -9.56 -13.80 20.27
C ALA A 29 -8.62 -13.24 19.18
N MET A 30 -8.66 -11.92 18.96
CA MET A 30 -7.76 -11.29 17.99
C MET A 30 -6.34 -11.16 18.54
N LYS A 31 -6.16 -10.95 19.85
CA LYS A 31 -4.83 -11.02 20.48
C LYS A 31 -4.22 -12.42 20.33
N LEU A 32 -5.03 -13.47 20.48
CA LEU A 32 -4.61 -14.85 20.25
C LEU A 32 -4.25 -15.08 18.78
N PHE A 33 -5.08 -14.58 17.86
CA PHE A 33 -4.79 -14.61 16.42
C PHE A 33 -3.43 -13.96 16.10
N ILE A 34 -3.11 -12.79 16.66
CA ILE A 34 -1.79 -12.19 16.47
C ILE A 34 -0.66 -13.11 16.95
N LYS A 35 -0.79 -13.69 18.15
CA LYS A 35 0.26 -14.56 18.71
C LYS A 35 0.48 -15.82 17.87
N ILE A 36 -0.59 -16.49 17.44
CA ILE A 36 -0.49 -17.75 16.70
C ILE A 36 -0.19 -17.49 15.23
N TRP A 37 -0.99 -16.65 14.58
CA TRP A 37 -0.96 -16.46 13.14
C TRP A 37 0.18 -15.54 12.71
N VAL A 38 0.27 -14.32 13.26
CA VAL A 38 1.27 -13.33 12.83
C VAL A 38 2.66 -13.65 13.38
N LYS A 39 2.76 -13.84 14.70
CA LYS A 39 4.05 -14.10 15.37
C LYS A 39 4.52 -15.56 15.23
N GLY A 40 3.61 -16.51 15.00
CA GLY A 40 3.92 -17.92 14.82
C GLY A 40 3.98 -18.31 13.34
N VAL A 41 2.82 -18.60 12.74
CA VAL A 41 2.72 -19.13 11.37
C VAL A 41 3.44 -18.24 10.35
N TRP A 42 3.17 -16.93 10.38
CA TRP A 42 3.81 -15.98 9.47
C TRP A 42 5.30 -15.83 9.70
N ALA A 43 5.73 -15.61 10.94
CA ALA A 43 7.13 -15.36 11.24
C ALA A 43 8.04 -16.57 10.96
N TYR A 44 7.56 -17.81 11.13
CA TYR A 44 8.40 -19.01 11.06
C TYR A 44 8.16 -19.88 9.82
N PHE A 45 6.93 -20.00 9.35
CA PHE A 45 6.57 -20.90 8.24
C PHE A 45 6.38 -20.12 6.94
N LEU A 46 5.38 -19.22 6.88
CA LEU A 46 5.09 -18.47 5.65
C LEU A 46 6.21 -17.51 5.27
N SER A 47 7.01 -17.04 6.22
CA SER A 47 8.19 -16.22 5.93
C SER A 47 9.19 -16.90 5.02
N LYS A 48 9.40 -18.21 5.20
CA LYS A 48 10.30 -19.04 4.38
C LYS A 48 9.71 -19.25 2.99
N ILE A 49 8.42 -19.60 2.93
CA ILE A 49 7.68 -19.83 1.68
C ILE A 49 7.65 -18.55 0.84
N CYS A 50 7.34 -17.41 1.45
CA CYS A 50 7.21 -16.12 0.76
C CYS A 50 8.55 -15.38 0.58
N HIS A 51 9.66 -16.00 0.98
CA HIS A 51 11.01 -15.45 0.91
C HIS A 51 11.10 -14.03 1.52
N LEU A 52 10.55 -13.85 2.72
CA LEU A 52 10.54 -12.56 3.40
C LEU A 52 11.95 -12.17 3.84
N ARG A 53 12.23 -10.87 3.85
CA ARG A 53 13.51 -10.33 4.34
C ARG A 53 13.64 -10.59 5.83
N LYS A 54 14.87 -10.76 6.31
CA LYS A 54 15.17 -10.96 7.73
C LYS A 54 14.54 -9.89 8.62
N GLU A 55 14.67 -8.63 8.22
CA GLU A 55 14.07 -7.49 8.92
C GLU A 55 12.53 -7.60 9.03
N THR A 56 11.85 -8.06 7.96
CA THR A 56 10.40 -8.29 8.00
C THR A 56 10.05 -9.40 8.99
N VAL A 57 10.83 -10.48 9.02
CA VAL A 57 10.64 -11.58 9.98
C VAL A 57 10.83 -11.12 11.42
N GLU A 58 11.84 -10.28 11.68
CA GLU A 58 12.07 -9.68 12.99
C GLU A 58 10.90 -8.80 13.43
N LYS A 59 10.37 -7.94 12.54
CA LYS A 59 9.17 -7.15 12.77
C LYS A 59 7.95 -8.03 13.09
N LEU A 60 7.80 -9.19 12.43
CA LEU A 60 6.72 -10.14 12.72
C LEU A 60 6.86 -10.80 14.09
N ARG A 61 8.07 -11.16 14.52
CA ARG A 61 8.32 -11.71 15.86
C ARG A 61 8.13 -10.66 16.95
N ALA A 62 8.45 -9.41 16.65
CA ALA A 62 8.27 -8.27 17.55
C ALA A 62 6.87 -7.63 17.47
N TYR A 63 5.96 -8.18 16.66
CA TYR A 63 4.68 -7.52 16.36
C TYR A 63 3.87 -7.26 17.64
N PRO A 64 3.41 -6.02 17.88
CA PRO A 64 2.73 -5.62 19.11
C PRO A 64 1.35 -6.29 19.16
N VAL A 65 1.09 -7.04 20.24
CA VAL A 65 -0.15 -7.84 20.34
C VAL A 65 -1.39 -6.95 20.44
N GLU A 66 -1.33 -5.88 21.24
CA GLU A 66 -2.46 -4.98 21.45
C GLU A 66 -2.77 -4.17 20.18
N LEU A 67 -1.81 -3.39 19.69
CA LEU A 67 -1.97 -2.57 18.48
C LEU A 67 -2.29 -3.43 17.26
N GLY A 68 -1.58 -4.54 17.11
CA GLY A 68 -1.83 -5.51 16.04
C GLY A 68 -3.24 -6.07 16.06
N ALA A 69 -3.78 -6.40 17.24
CA ALA A 69 -5.15 -6.90 17.34
C ALA A 69 -6.18 -5.84 16.94
N ARG A 70 -5.96 -4.57 17.28
CA ARG A 70 -6.84 -3.47 16.83
C ARG A 70 -6.80 -3.33 15.31
N HIS A 71 -5.59 -3.34 14.74
CA HIS A 71 -5.40 -3.28 13.29
C HIS A 71 -6.12 -4.41 12.55
N LYS A 72 -5.99 -5.65 13.06
CA LYS A 72 -6.69 -6.81 12.47
C LYS A 72 -8.20 -6.70 12.52
N VAL A 73 -8.76 -6.09 13.56
CA VAL A 73 -10.21 -5.82 13.64
C VAL A 73 -10.62 -4.81 12.57
N VAL A 74 -9.83 -3.75 12.37
CA VAL A 74 -10.07 -2.76 11.31
C VAL A 74 -9.98 -3.42 9.93
N ALA A 75 -8.92 -4.18 9.67
CA ALA A 75 -8.77 -4.90 8.40
C ALA A 75 -9.86 -5.91 8.14
N LEU A 76 -10.29 -6.65 9.17
CA LEU A 76 -11.42 -7.58 9.04
C LEU A 76 -12.71 -6.83 8.66
N ARG A 77 -12.95 -5.66 9.27
CA ARG A 77 -14.15 -4.84 9.03
C ARG A 77 -14.19 -4.24 7.63
N TYR A 78 -13.07 -3.71 7.15
CA TYR A 78 -13.05 -2.91 5.92
C TYR A 78 -12.53 -3.66 4.68
N SER A 79 -11.68 -4.67 4.87
CA SER A 79 -11.03 -5.40 3.77
C SER A 79 -11.39 -6.90 3.75
N GLY A 80 -12.06 -7.40 4.78
CA GLY A 80 -12.54 -8.77 4.88
C GLY A 80 -11.50 -9.77 5.36
N VAL A 81 -11.95 -11.02 5.53
CA VAL A 81 -11.17 -12.11 6.16
C VAL A 81 -9.86 -12.37 5.42
N LEU A 82 -9.90 -12.51 4.10
CA LEU A 82 -8.70 -12.85 3.33
C LEU A 82 -7.63 -11.76 3.39
N ALA A 83 -8.02 -10.49 3.45
CA ALA A 83 -7.05 -9.40 3.62
C ALA A 83 -6.45 -9.41 5.03
N CYS A 84 -7.28 -9.66 6.05
CA CYS A 84 -6.88 -9.76 7.45
C CYS A 84 -5.89 -10.92 7.72
N LEU A 85 -5.88 -11.97 6.89
CA LEU A 85 -4.90 -13.06 6.98
C LEU A 85 -3.48 -12.66 6.56
N LYS A 86 -3.28 -11.57 5.81
CA LYS A 86 -1.92 -11.10 5.46
C LYS A 86 -1.18 -10.61 6.71
N HIS A 87 0.14 -10.54 6.65
CA HIS A 87 0.94 -10.03 7.78
C HIS A 87 1.23 -8.52 7.70
N PHE A 88 1.11 -7.94 6.50
CA PHE A 88 1.15 -6.52 6.18
C PHE A 88 0.19 -6.26 5.02
N SER A 89 -0.10 -4.98 4.72
CA SER A 89 -0.77 -4.59 3.47
C SER A 89 -2.18 -5.21 3.40
N GLU A 90 -3.00 -4.93 4.41
CA GLU A 90 -4.25 -5.65 4.71
C GLU A 90 -5.43 -5.13 3.88
N GLY A 91 -5.26 -5.13 2.55
CA GLY A 91 -6.25 -4.68 1.58
C GLY A 91 -6.22 -3.18 1.33
N GLY A 92 -5.04 -2.57 1.35
CA GLY A 92 -4.88 -1.13 1.13
C GLY A 92 -5.04 -0.24 2.35
N ILE A 93 -5.18 -0.83 3.54
CA ILE A 93 -5.17 -0.06 4.78
C ILE A 93 -3.72 0.26 5.13
N ASP A 94 -3.40 1.56 5.18
CA ASP A 94 -2.04 2.04 5.37
C ASP A 94 -1.93 2.83 6.69
N ALA A 95 -0.99 2.43 7.55
CA ALA A 95 -0.65 3.10 8.81
C ALA A 95 0.62 3.96 8.70
N SER A 96 1.37 3.85 7.60
CA SER A 96 2.63 4.56 7.41
C SER A 96 2.38 6.04 7.07
N ASN A 97 3.24 6.93 7.58
CA ASN A 97 3.11 8.38 7.42
C ASN A 97 1.75 8.94 7.91
N LEU A 98 1.17 8.31 8.93
CA LEU A 98 0.02 8.81 9.67
C LEU A 98 0.36 8.91 11.16
N PRO A 99 -0.22 9.87 11.88
CA PRO A 99 0.11 10.07 13.28
C PRO A 99 -0.73 9.17 14.19
N TYR A 100 -0.27 9.01 15.41
CA TYR A 100 -0.92 8.27 16.48
C TYR A 100 -1.20 6.84 16.03
N SER A 101 -2.44 6.38 16.16
CA SER A 101 -2.89 5.10 15.61
C SER A 101 -3.90 5.32 14.48
N TYR A 102 -3.74 6.39 13.69
CA TYR A 102 -4.55 6.58 12.50
C TYR A 102 -4.10 5.65 11.38
N VAL A 103 -5.09 5.11 10.67
CA VAL A 103 -4.88 4.38 9.41
C VAL A 103 -5.75 4.97 8.30
N ALA A 104 -5.21 5.04 7.10
CA ALA A 104 -5.93 5.43 5.90
C ALA A 104 -6.66 4.22 5.33
N LEU A 105 -7.96 4.37 5.06
CA LEU A 105 -8.73 3.36 4.37
C LEU A 105 -8.51 3.44 2.86
N PRO A 106 -8.55 2.31 2.14
CA PRO A 106 -8.48 2.31 0.68
C PRO A 106 -9.63 3.10 0.07
N LEU A 107 -9.42 3.60 -1.15
CA LEU A 107 -10.47 4.23 -1.94
C LEU A 107 -11.51 3.19 -2.33
N ASP A 108 -12.78 3.53 -2.10
CA ASP A 108 -13.93 2.73 -2.50
C ASP A 108 -14.50 3.16 -3.86
N ASN A 109 -14.11 4.33 -4.37
CA ASN A 109 -14.66 4.90 -5.59
C ASN A 109 -13.55 5.28 -6.60
N PRO A 110 -13.45 4.60 -7.76
CA PRO A 110 -12.45 4.91 -8.77
C PRO A 110 -12.70 6.24 -9.51
N SER A 111 -13.91 6.80 -9.44
CA SER A 111 -14.25 8.06 -10.15
C SER A 111 -13.42 9.26 -9.69
N ILE A 112 -12.81 9.19 -8.51
CA ILE A 112 -11.90 10.23 -8.01
C ILE A 112 -10.72 10.47 -8.97
N ALA A 113 -10.25 9.44 -9.68
CA ALA A 113 -9.22 9.60 -10.70
C ALA A 113 -9.69 10.52 -11.84
N GLU A 114 -10.94 10.37 -12.28
CA GLU A 114 -11.54 11.21 -13.32
C GLU A 114 -11.79 12.64 -12.82
N ASN A 115 -12.21 12.81 -11.56
CA ASN A 115 -12.36 14.12 -10.94
C ASN A 115 -11.02 14.87 -10.90
N ILE A 116 -9.94 14.18 -10.52
CA ILE A 116 -8.59 14.75 -10.55
C ILE A 116 -8.19 15.12 -11.98
N ARG A 117 -8.41 14.24 -12.96
CA ARG A 117 -8.09 14.52 -14.37
C ARG A 117 -8.80 15.78 -14.87
N ARG A 118 -10.10 15.92 -14.57
CA ARG A 118 -10.89 17.11 -14.92
C ARG A 118 -10.38 18.37 -14.23
N ALA A 119 -10.01 18.27 -12.96
CA ALA A 119 -9.47 19.39 -12.20
C ALA A 119 -8.11 19.87 -12.73
N LEU A 120 -7.27 18.95 -13.24
CA LEU A 120 -5.97 19.29 -13.83
C LEU A 120 -6.08 19.98 -15.20
N ARG A 121 -7.28 19.98 -15.84
CA ARG A 121 -7.58 20.67 -17.11
C ARG A 121 -6.55 20.44 -18.22
N ALA A 122 -5.93 19.25 -18.24
CA ALA A 122 -4.90 18.88 -19.20
C ALA A 122 -5.21 17.51 -19.80
N ASP A 123 -4.77 17.28 -21.03
CA ASP A 123 -4.87 15.96 -21.68
C ASP A 123 -3.74 15.03 -21.20
N ILE A 124 -3.91 14.56 -19.98
CA ILE A 124 -2.96 13.70 -19.27
C ILE A 124 -3.63 12.40 -18.81
N THR A 125 -2.82 11.37 -18.63
CA THR A 125 -3.25 10.14 -17.95
C THR A 125 -3.03 10.31 -16.46
N VAL A 126 -4.05 10.04 -15.65
CA VAL A 126 -3.95 10.04 -14.18
C VAL A 126 -3.98 8.59 -13.70
N ALA A 127 -2.99 8.21 -12.91
CA ALA A 127 -2.85 6.90 -12.29
C ALA A 127 -2.77 7.04 -10.77
N ILE A 128 -3.75 6.49 -10.06
CA ILE A 128 -3.71 6.37 -8.60
C ILE A 128 -2.98 5.09 -8.26
N ILE A 129 -1.95 5.19 -7.41
CA ILE A 129 -1.10 4.07 -7.04
C ILE A 129 -1.07 3.87 -5.53
N ASP A 130 -0.96 2.61 -5.13
CA ASP A 130 -0.80 2.20 -3.75
C ASP A 130 0.46 1.33 -3.58
N GLY A 131 1.03 1.36 -2.37
CA GLY A 131 2.22 0.61 -2.01
C GLY A 131 1.98 -0.91 -1.91
N ASP A 132 0.72 -1.34 -1.85
CA ASP A 132 0.35 -2.76 -1.88
C ASP A 132 0.84 -3.46 -3.16
N SER A 133 1.23 -4.72 -3.01
CA SER A 133 1.82 -5.52 -4.08
C SER A 133 0.80 -5.91 -5.15
N THR A 134 1.18 -5.70 -6.41
CA THR A 134 0.66 -6.39 -7.60
C THR A 134 1.77 -7.22 -8.22
N PHE A 135 1.50 -8.47 -8.53
CA PHE A 135 2.47 -9.41 -9.10
C PHE A 135 2.21 -9.68 -10.57
N LYS A 136 3.28 -9.83 -11.35
CA LYS A 136 3.20 -10.32 -12.73
C LYS A 136 3.42 -11.83 -12.74
N LEU A 137 2.43 -12.57 -13.22
CA LEU A 137 2.49 -14.02 -13.40
C LEU A 137 2.12 -14.37 -14.84
N GLY A 138 3.13 -14.68 -15.66
CA GLY A 138 2.97 -14.78 -17.10
C GLY A 138 2.45 -13.47 -17.70
N ASN A 139 1.30 -13.54 -18.39
CA ASN A 139 0.64 -12.39 -19.01
C ASN A 139 -0.41 -11.72 -18.11
N MET A 140 -0.51 -12.13 -16.84
CA MET A 140 -1.51 -11.63 -15.90
C MET A 140 -0.89 -10.76 -14.82
N PHE A 141 -1.60 -9.71 -14.42
CA PHE A 141 -1.31 -8.92 -13.22
C PHE A 141 -2.28 -9.30 -12.10
N LEU A 142 -1.73 -9.76 -10.98
CA LEU A 142 -2.45 -10.23 -9.81
C LEU A 142 -2.18 -9.32 -8.61
N SER A 143 -3.17 -8.50 -8.24
CA SER A 143 -3.11 -7.62 -7.08
C SER A 143 -3.53 -8.33 -5.81
N THR A 144 -2.88 -7.98 -4.71
CA THR A 144 -3.22 -8.43 -3.36
C THR A 144 -4.34 -7.64 -2.71
N ARG A 145 -4.97 -6.74 -3.46
CA ARG A 145 -6.13 -5.94 -3.04
C ARG A 145 -7.04 -5.65 -4.24
N LYS A 146 -8.12 -4.90 -3.99
CA LYS A 146 -9.01 -4.43 -5.05
C LYS A 146 -8.31 -3.37 -5.91
N SER A 147 -8.38 -3.54 -7.23
CA SER A 147 -7.98 -2.58 -8.26
C SER A 147 -9.14 -2.42 -9.25
N TYR A 148 -9.33 -1.21 -9.75
CA TYR A 148 -10.34 -0.87 -10.75
C TYR A 148 -9.75 -0.78 -12.18
N VAL A 149 -8.50 -1.21 -12.35
CA VAL A 149 -7.80 -1.18 -13.63
C VAL A 149 -8.06 -2.46 -14.41
N LYS A 150 -8.56 -2.33 -15.64
CA LYS A 150 -8.78 -3.48 -16.53
C LYS A 150 -7.48 -4.25 -16.75
N GLY A 151 -7.51 -5.56 -16.53
CA GLY A 151 -6.35 -6.45 -16.68
C GLY A 151 -5.63 -6.76 -15.36
N VAL A 152 -5.91 -6.01 -14.28
CA VAL A 152 -5.48 -6.36 -12.93
C VAL A 152 -6.57 -7.19 -12.25
N ARG A 153 -6.23 -8.38 -11.78
CA ARG A 153 -7.15 -9.30 -11.10
C ARG A 153 -6.68 -9.58 -9.68
N SER A 154 -7.52 -10.17 -8.83
CA SER A 154 -7.11 -10.67 -7.52
C SER A 154 -7.68 -12.06 -7.30
N LEU A 155 -6.93 -12.93 -6.62
CA LEU A 155 -7.35 -14.27 -6.18
C LEU A 155 -7.64 -14.28 -4.68
N GLY A 156 -8.06 -13.14 -4.11
CA GLY A 156 -8.40 -13.04 -2.70
C GLY A 156 -7.21 -12.70 -1.80
N ALA A 157 -6.55 -11.57 -2.09
CA ALA A 157 -5.55 -10.91 -1.25
C ALA A 157 -4.42 -11.80 -0.71
N PHE A 158 -4.66 -12.51 0.40
CA PHE A 158 -3.72 -13.44 1.02
C PHE A 158 -3.25 -14.55 0.07
N LEU A 159 -4.17 -15.21 -0.64
CA LEU A 159 -3.80 -16.30 -1.55
C LEU A 159 -2.94 -15.79 -2.70
N THR A 160 -3.31 -14.65 -3.28
CA THR A 160 -2.50 -13.98 -4.30
C THR A 160 -1.10 -13.69 -3.79
N TYR A 161 -0.98 -13.12 -2.59
CA TYR A 161 0.33 -12.81 -2.00
C TYR A 161 1.18 -14.07 -1.82
N VAL A 162 0.64 -15.11 -1.17
CA VAL A 162 1.41 -16.33 -0.86
C VAL A 162 1.84 -17.05 -2.13
N ILE A 163 0.93 -17.27 -3.09
CA ILE A 163 1.22 -17.97 -4.34
C ILE A 163 2.28 -17.20 -5.14
N CYS A 164 2.07 -15.90 -5.36
CA CYS A 164 2.99 -15.11 -6.18
C CYS A 164 4.37 -14.96 -5.52
N ARG A 165 4.44 -14.78 -4.20
CA ARG A 165 5.72 -14.70 -3.48
C ARG A 165 6.46 -16.04 -3.47
N ALA A 166 5.76 -17.15 -3.31
CA ALA A 166 6.36 -18.49 -3.40
C ALA A 166 6.95 -18.76 -4.80
N LEU A 167 6.28 -18.28 -5.85
CA LEU A 167 6.76 -18.37 -7.23
C LEU A 167 7.80 -17.30 -7.59
N ARG A 168 8.19 -16.42 -6.66
CA ARG A 168 9.09 -15.28 -6.89
C ARG A 168 8.64 -14.39 -8.06
N ALA A 169 7.32 -14.26 -8.20
CA ALA A 169 6.72 -13.42 -9.21
C ALA A 169 7.18 -11.98 -9.04
N GLU A 170 7.32 -11.29 -10.17
CA GLU A 170 7.81 -9.93 -10.19
C GLU A 170 6.79 -8.97 -9.57
N GLU A 171 7.26 -8.07 -8.69
CA GLU A 171 6.40 -7.22 -7.85
C GLU A 171 6.37 -5.76 -8.33
N TYR A 172 5.18 -5.17 -8.32
CA TYR A 172 4.87 -3.81 -8.74
C TYR A 172 3.96 -3.14 -7.71
N PRO A 173 3.97 -1.80 -7.59
CA PRO A 173 2.92 -1.09 -6.86
C PRO A 173 1.56 -1.35 -7.52
N THR A 174 0.49 -1.30 -6.74
CA THR A 174 -0.86 -1.52 -7.27
C THR A 174 -1.36 -0.24 -7.94
N LEU A 175 -1.68 -0.33 -9.24
CA LEU A 175 -2.52 0.67 -9.89
C LEU A 175 -3.96 0.51 -9.38
N VAL A 176 -4.43 1.45 -8.57
CA VAL A 176 -5.78 1.41 -7.97
C VAL A 176 -6.82 1.84 -9.01
N ALA A 177 -6.57 2.94 -9.72
CA ALA A 177 -7.43 3.47 -10.77
C ALA A 177 -6.58 4.21 -11.81
N VAL A 178 -6.99 4.13 -13.08
CA VAL A 178 -6.32 4.81 -14.20
C VAL A 178 -7.38 5.41 -15.12
N VAL A 179 -7.21 6.68 -15.46
CA VAL A 179 -8.08 7.41 -16.40
C VAL A 179 -7.26 8.22 -17.38
N GLY A 180 -7.83 8.51 -18.55
CA GLY A 180 -7.15 9.23 -19.62
C GLY A 180 -6.87 8.36 -20.83
N ARG A 181 -5.74 8.60 -21.51
CA ARG A 181 -5.40 7.91 -22.74
C ARG A 181 -5.15 6.42 -22.48
N LYS A 182 -5.55 5.56 -23.43
CA LYS A 182 -5.23 4.13 -23.39
C LYS A 182 -3.72 3.97 -23.52
N VAL A 183 -3.13 3.33 -22.52
CA VAL A 183 -1.72 2.95 -22.47
C VAL A 183 -1.65 1.46 -22.18
N GLU A 184 -0.60 0.82 -22.69
CA GLU A 184 -0.35 -0.59 -22.44
C GLU A 184 -0.07 -0.79 -20.94
N LEU A 185 -0.69 -1.82 -20.35
CA LEU A 185 -0.72 -2.01 -18.90
C LEU A 185 0.68 -2.35 -18.36
N SER A 186 1.44 -3.18 -19.05
CA SER A 186 2.78 -3.57 -18.61
C SER A 186 3.74 -2.37 -18.60
N TRP A 187 3.67 -1.52 -19.63
CA TRP A 187 4.39 -0.25 -19.67
C TRP A 187 3.99 0.67 -18.53
N LEU A 188 2.68 0.79 -18.25
CA LEU A 188 2.20 1.63 -17.16
C LEU A 188 2.61 1.09 -15.78
N MET A 189 2.64 -0.22 -15.59
CA MET A 189 3.12 -0.85 -14.35
C MET A 189 4.62 -0.58 -14.11
N GLU A 190 5.45 -0.66 -15.16
CA GLU A 190 6.86 -0.30 -15.06
C GLU A 190 7.07 1.17 -14.71
N LEU A 191 6.27 2.05 -15.34
CA LEU A 191 6.32 3.47 -15.04
C LEU A 191 5.83 3.76 -13.61
N ALA A 192 4.79 3.07 -13.14
CA ALA A 192 4.28 3.17 -11.78
C ALA A 192 5.33 2.72 -10.75
N ARG A 193 6.10 1.66 -11.05
CA ARG A 193 7.22 1.23 -10.21
C ARG A 193 8.26 2.34 -10.07
N LYS A 194 8.64 3.00 -11.17
CA LYS A 194 9.58 4.14 -11.14
C LYS A 194 9.00 5.32 -10.36
N ALA A 195 7.75 5.69 -10.63
CA ALA A 195 7.05 6.75 -9.91
C ALA A 195 7.00 6.48 -8.39
N ALA A 196 6.65 5.26 -7.99
CA ALA A 196 6.63 4.86 -6.58
C ALA A 196 8.02 4.94 -5.92
N MET A 197 9.11 4.80 -6.67
CA MET A 197 10.46 5.01 -6.14
C MET A 197 10.76 6.48 -5.87
N GLU A 198 10.34 7.37 -6.76
CA GLU A 198 10.48 8.83 -6.59
C GLU A 198 9.58 9.38 -5.48
N MET A 199 8.41 8.77 -5.29
CA MET A 199 7.42 9.15 -4.27
C MET A 199 7.76 8.62 -2.86
N LYS A 200 8.92 7.97 -2.67
CA LYS A 200 9.30 7.44 -1.35
C LYS A 200 9.47 8.55 -0.33
N SER A 201 8.87 8.34 0.84
CA SER A 201 9.09 9.20 1.99
C SER A 201 10.50 9.05 2.53
N GLN A 202 11.07 10.16 2.99
CA GLN A 202 12.34 10.18 3.73
C GLN A 202 12.24 9.44 5.07
N LEU A 203 11.02 9.27 5.60
CA LEU A 203 10.73 8.60 6.87
C LEU A 203 10.72 7.06 6.76
N GLY A 204 10.86 6.52 5.55
CA GLY A 204 10.77 5.08 5.29
C GLY A 204 9.42 4.63 4.73
N ARG A 205 9.20 3.31 4.66
CA ARG A 205 8.07 2.71 3.93
C ARG A 205 6.97 2.18 4.84
N THR A 206 7.28 1.88 6.08
CA THR A 206 6.35 1.26 7.03
C THR A 206 6.20 2.13 8.27
N ALA A 207 5.09 1.95 9.01
CA ALA A 207 4.90 2.63 10.30
C ALA A 207 6.07 2.39 11.27
N TRP A 208 6.71 1.21 11.20
CA TRP A 208 7.93 0.89 11.95
C TRP A 208 9.12 1.75 11.58
N ASP A 209 9.30 2.04 10.28
CA ASP A 209 10.41 2.86 9.82
C ASP A 209 10.21 4.31 10.27
N VAL A 210 8.97 4.82 10.17
CA VAL A 210 8.60 6.16 10.62
C VAL A 210 8.80 6.31 12.13
N ALA A 211 8.31 5.36 12.93
CA ALA A 211 8.49 5.36 14.37
C ALA A 211 9.97 5.29 14.76
N LYS A 212 10.75 4.44 14.08
CA LYS A 212 12.20 4.34 14.27
C LYS A 212 12.93 5.63 13.90
N HIS A 213 12.54 6.31 12.82
CA HIS A 213 13.13 7.57 12.39
C HIS A 213 13.03 8.65 13.48
N PHE A 214 11.88 8.74 14.15
CA PHE A 214 11.67 9.70 15.24
C PHE A 214 12.07 9.18 16.63
N GLY A 215 12.53 7.92 16.75
CA GLY A 215 12.88 7.32 18.04
C GLY A 215 11.70 7.13 18.99
N VAL A 216 10.49 6.91 18.46
CA VAL A 216 9.25 6.77 19.25
C VAL A 216 8.57 5.42 19.02
N SER A 217 7.54 5.12 19.82
CA SER A 217 6.68 3.94 19.61
C SER A 217 5.73 4.13 18.42
N LEU A 218 5.21 3.02 17.88
CA LEU A 218 4.34 3.02 16.68
C LEU A 218 3.11 3.94 16.80
N ASP A 219 2.58 4.10 18.00
CA ASP A 219 1.38 4.89 18.31
C ASP A 219 1.70 6.32 18.82
N GLN A 220 2.97 6.72 18.80
CA GLN A 220 3.45 8.00 19.35
C GLN A 220 3.96 8.98 18.28
N VAL A 221 3.90 8.62 16.99
CA VAL A 221 4.19 9.55 15.89
C VAL A 221 3.15 10.68 15.91
N THR A 222 3.54 11.94 15.80
CA THR A 222 2.60 13.09 15.87
C THR A 222 2.48 13.82 14.54
N TRP A 223 1.43 14.65 14.38
CA TRP A 223 1.32 15.55 13.24
C TRP A 223 2.54 16.45 13.09
N ARG A 224 3.06 16.99 14.21
CA ARG A 224 4.25 17.86 14.20
C ARG A 224 5.48 17.15 13.65
N MET A 225 5.68 15.88 14.02
CA MET A 225 6.76 15.05 13.48
C MET A 225 6.58 14.83 11.98
N LEU A 226 5.38 14.48 11.52
CA LEU A 226 5.15 14.27 10.09
C LEU A 226 5.29 15.55 9.28
N MET A 227 4.90 16.71 9.81
CA MET A 227 5.05 18.01 9.14
C MET A 227 6.53 18.45 9.02
N SER A 228 7.45 17.88 9.79
CA SER A 228 8.88 18.21 9.66
C SER A 228 9.57 17.46 8.52
N ALA A 229 8.87 16.54 7.84
CA ALA A 229 9.40 15.76 6.74
C ALA A 229 8.81 16.21 5.40
N GLU A 230 9.61 16.10 4.33
CA GLU A 230 9.15 16.34 2.97
C GLU A 230 8.31 15.15 2.47
N HIS A 231 7.07 15.41 2.06
CA HIS A 231 6.18 14.39 1.47
C HIS A 231 6.10 14.58 -0.04
N LYS A 232 6.27 13.48 -0.80
CA LYS A 232 6.23 13.47 -2.27
C LYS A 232 5.08 12.57 -2.78
N PRO A 233 3.80 12.96 -2.57
CA PRO A 233 2.65 12.10 -2.89
C PRO A 233 2.32 12.04 -4.39
N ILE A 234 3.02 12.80 -5.24
CA ILE A 234 2.75 12.92 -6.67
C ILE A 234 4.06 12.78 -7.43
N ALA A 235 4.06 12.02 -8.52
CA ALA A 235 5.14 11.97 -9.50
C ALA A 235 4.59 12.20 -10.91
N ILE A 236 5.36 12.88 -11.75
CA ILE A 236 4.97 13.20 -13.13
C ILE A 236 5.99 12.57 -14.07
N ALA A 237 5.52 11.66 -14.91
CA ALA A 237 6.30 11.12 -16.01
C ALA A 237 5.97 11.90 -17.28
N LYS A 238 6.91 12.71 -17.74
CA LYS A 238 6.77 13.43 -19.00
C LYS A 238 7.18 12.54 -20.18
N LYS A 239 6.47 12.66 -21.30
CA LYS A 239 6.98 12.11 -22.56
C LYS A 239 8.29 12.85 -22.86
N GLY A 240 9.41 12.12 -22.98
CA GLY A 240 10.66 12.73 -23.39
C GLY A 240 10.44 13.49 -24.70
N LEU A 241 10.83 14.77 -24.75
CA LEU A 241 11.19 15.38 -26.02
C LEU A 241 12.31 14.50 -26.56
N ALA A 242 12.11 13.87 -27.72
CA ALA A 242 13.28 13.42 -28.47
C ALA A 242 14.18 14.65 -28.56
N LYS A 243 15.42 14.56 -28.08
CA LYS A 243 16.42 15.56 -28.45
C LYS A 243 16.45 15.54 -29.97
N SER A 244 15.93 16.58 -30.59
CA SER A 244 16.28 16.87 -31.98
C SER A 244 17.72 17.33 -31.88
N ASP A 245 18.64 16.41 -32.09
CA ASP A 245 20.01 16.76 -32.40
C ASP A 245 19.94 17.51 -33.76
N TYR A 246 20.02 18.84 -33.69
CA TYR A 246 20.33 19.73 -34.80
C TYR A 246 21.67 20.40 -34.48
#